data_AF-A0A960I563-F1
#
_entry.id   AF-A0A960I563-F1
#
_cell.length_a   1.000
_cell.length_b   1.000
_cell.length_c   1.000
_cell.angle_alpha   90.00
_cell.angle_beta   90.00
_cell.angle_gamma   90.00
#
_symmetry.space_group_name_H-M   'P 1'
#
loop_
_entity.id
_entity.type
_entity.pdbx_description
1 polymer ?
#
loop_
_entity_poly.entity_id
_entity_poly.type
_entity_poly.pdbx_seq_one_letter_code
_entity_poly.pdbx_strand_id
1 'polypeptide(L)' 'AGGPASVVRSEVDGLRWRTLDDLAAQTWRLVRDDALRARLATSAAERATRFAVEHCEQNIRDTVAEMAAEAPR' A
#
# COMPACT_ATOMS: atom_id res chain seq x y z
N ALA A 1 1.92 9.71 -12.42
CA ALA A 1 0.51 9.40 -12.19
C ALA A 1 0.38 8.62 -10.88
N GLY A 2 -0.41 9.11 -9.93
CA GLY A 2 -0.74 8.40 -8.70
C GLY A 2 -1.89 7.40 -8.95
N GLY A 3 -1.84 6.24 -8.31
CA GLY A 3 -2.87 5.20 -8.43
C GLY A 3 -2.41 3.85 -7.90
N PRO A 4 -3.18 2.75 -8.13
CA PRO A 4 -2.80 1.42 -7.68
C PRO A 4 -1.38 1.02 -8.12
N ALA A 5 -0.96 1.44 -9.32
CA ALA A 5 0.39 1.18 -9.82
C ALA A 5 1.51 1.90 -9.02
N SER A 6 1.24 3.02 -8.35
CA SER A 6 2.21 3.67 -7.46
C SER A 6 2.15 3.12 -6.04
N VAL A 7 1.01 2.57 -5.62
CA VAL A 7 0.81 1.99 -4.30
C VAL A 7 1.34 0.56 -4.24
N VAL A 8 0.89 -0.35 -5.13
CA VAL A 8 1.23 -1.78 -5.10
C VAL A 8 2.72 -2.00 -5.29
N ARG A 9 3.40 -2.68 -4.38
CA ARG A 9 4.76 -3.21 -4.53
C ARG A 9 4.65 -4.63 -5.07
N SER A 10 5.00 -4.81 -6.35
CA SER A 10 4.88 -6.10 -7.02
C SER A 10 5.65 -7.18 -6.28
N GLU A 11 5.07 -8.37 -6.16
CA GLU A 11 5.56 -9.54 -5.40
C GLU A 11 5.63 -9.37 -3.87
N VAL A 12 5.22 -8.22 -3.33
CA VAL A 12 5.20 -7.94 -1.89
C VAL A 12 3.78 -7.86 -1.36
N ASP A 13 2.98 -6.92 -1.87
CA ASP A 13 1.60 -6.68 -1.44
C ASP A 13 0.59 -6.71 -2.62
N GLY A 14 1.04 -7.17 -3.78
CA GLY A 14 0.21 -7.39 -4.96
C GLY A 14 1.05 -7.76 -6.17
N LEU A 15 0.40 -7.91 -7.31
CA LEU A 15 1.05 -8.19 -8.60
C LEU A 15 0.66 -7.09 -9.59
N ARG A 16 1.63 -6.59 -10.34
CA ARG A 16 1.41 -5.57 -11.38
C ARG A 16 1.43 -6.22 -12.75
N TRP A 17 0.50 -5.84 -13.62
CA TRP A 17 0.41 -6.32 -14.99
C TRP A 17 0.42 -5.13 -15.95
N ARG A 18 0.72 -5.38 -17.23
CA ARG A 18 0.70 -4.36 -18.29
C ARG A 18 -0.16 -4.77 -19.49
N THR A 19 -0.43 -6.07 -19.63
CA THR A 19 -1.25 -6.64 -20.70
C THR A 19 -2.37 -7.50 -20.11
N LEU A 20 -3.40 -7.78 -20.91
CA LEU A 20 -4.48 -8.68 -20.49
C LEU A 20 -3.98 -10.12 -20.28
N ASP A 21 -2.99 -10.55 -21.05
CA ASP A 21 -2.37 -11.88 -20.88
C ASP A 21 -1.63 -11.96 -19.54
N ASP A 22 -0.89 -10.91 -19.16
CA ASP A 22 -0.22 -10.82 -17.86
C ASP A 22 -1.25 -10.84 -16.72
N LEU A 23 -2.36 -10.10 -16.87
CA LEU A 23 -3.45 -10.10 -15.89
C LEU A 23 -4.02 -11.51 -15.70
N ALA A 24 -4.32 -12.20 -16.80
CA ALA A 24 -4.83 -13.57 -16.76
C ALA A 24 -3.84 -14.51 -16.07
N ALA A 25 -2.56 -14.46 -16.47
CA ALA A 25 -1.50 -15.28 -15.88
C ALA A 25 -1.33 -15.04 -14.37
N GLN A 26 -1.29 -13.76 -13.94
CA GLN A 26 -1.15 -13.40 -12.54
C GLN A 26 -2.38 -13.80 -11.71
N THR A 27 -3.57 -13.66 -12.27
CA THR A 27 -4.81 -14.10 -11.62
C THR A 27 -4.79 -15.61 -11.40
N TRP A 28 -4.44 -16.40 -12.41
CA TRP A 28 -4.34 -17.84 -12.28
C TRP A 28 -3.25 -18.28 -11.30
N ARG A 29 -2.11 -17.58 -11.28
CA ARG A 29 -1.05 -17.80 -10.29
C ARG A 29 -1.58 -17.59 -8.86
N LEU A 30 -2.30 -16.49 -8.62
CA LEU A 30 -2.91 -16.22 -7.30
C LEU A 30 -3.98 -17.23 -6.91
N VAL A 31 -4.80 -17.68 -7.86
CA VAL A 31 -5.84 -18.68 -7.61
C VAL A 31 -5.25 -20.04 -7.27
N ARG A 32 -4.14 -20.43 -7.91
CA ARG A 32 -3.51 -21.75 -7.76
C ARG A 32 -2.50 -21.85 -6.62
N ASP A 33 -1.93 -20.74 -6.18
CA ASP A 33 -0.91 -20.70 -5.13
C ASP A 33 -1.46 -19.99 -3.88
N ASP A 34 -1.99 -20.80 -2.96
CA ASP A 34 -2.57 -20.32 -1.71
C ASP A 34 -1.54 -19.64 -0.79
N ALA A 35 -0.31 -20.14 -0.79
CA ALA A 35 0.77 -19.58 0.03
C ALA A 35 1.18 -18.19 -0.47
N LEU A 36 1.33 -18.03 -1.78
CA LEU A 36 1.55 -16.72 -2.39
C LEU A 36 0.40 -15.77 -2.08
N ARG A 37 -0.85 -16.22 -2.27
CA ARG A 37 -2.03 -15.39 -2.03
C ARG A 37 -2.10 -14.91 -0.58
N ALA A 38 -1.89 -15.80 0.38
CA ALA A 38 -1.87 -15.46 1.80
C ALA A 38 -0.75 -14.45 2.12
N ARG A 39 0.47 -14.68 1.62
CA ARG A 39 1.61 -13.78 1.85
C ARG A 39 1.35 -12.36 1.34
N LEU A 40 0.84 -12.22 0.12
CA LEU A 40 0.53 -10.92 -0.47
C LEU A 40 -0.62 -10.24 0.29
N ALA A 41 -1.66 -10.98 0.65
CA ALA A 41 -2.81 -10.45 1.40
C ALA A 41 -2.40 -9.91 2.78
N THR A 42 -1.57 -10.65 3.52
CA THR A 42 -1.04 -10.21 4.82
C THR A 42 -0.26 -8.91 4.67
N SER A 43 0.70 -8.85 3.73
CA SER A 43 1.50 -7.63 3.54
C SER A 43 0.66 -6.44 3.10
N ALA A 44 -0.36 -6.67 2.25
CA ALA A 44 -1.30 -5.64 1.83
C ALA A 44 -2.13 -5.11 3.01
N ALA A 45 -2.65 -5.99 3.86
CA ALA A 45 -3.42 -5.61 5.04
C ALA A 45 -2.57 -4.83 6.05
N GLU A 46 -1.36 -5.31 6.36
CA GLU A 46 -0.41 -4.61 7.23
C GLU A 46 -0.11 -3.21 6.70
N ARG A 47 0.13 -3.07 5.39
CA ARG A 47 0.43 -1.77 4.80
C ARG A 47 -0.78 -0.84 4.77
N ALA A 48 -1.99 -1.38 4.57
CA ALA A 48 -3.22 -0.60 4.57
C ALA A 48 -3.41 0.18 5.88
N THR A 49 -2.91 -0.33 7.01
CA THR A 49 -2.96 0.36 8.32
C THR A 49 -2.28 1.73 8.31
N ARG A 50 -1.26 1.94 7.47
CA ARG A 50 -0.58 3.24 7.34
C ARG A 50 -1.45 4.32 6.69
N PHE A 51 -2.50 3.90 5.99
CA PHE A 51 -3.47 4.78 5.34
C PHE A 51 -4.77 4.88 6.14
N ALA A 52 -4.78 4.37 7.38
CA ALA A 52 -5.91 4.52 8.28
C ALA A 52 -6.07 5.99 8.73
N VAL A 53 -7.30 6.38 9.05
CA VAL A 53 -7.64 7.76 9.43
C VAL A 53 -6.85 8.18 10.66
N GLU A 54 -6.68 7.28 11.62
CA GLU A 54 -5.97 7.52 12.87
C GLU A 54 -4.48 7.89 12.63
N HIS A 55 -3.85 7.24 11.65
CA HIS A 55 -2.47 7.59 11.25
C HIS A 55 -2.42 8.96 10.54
N CYS A 56 -3.42 9.28 9.72
CA CYS A 56 -3.52 10.59 9.09
C CYS A 56 -3.66 11.71 10.13
N GLU A 57 -4.57 11.53 11.09
CA GLU A 57 -4.80 12.48 12.18
C GLU A 57 -3.55 12.69 13.04
N GLN A 58 -2.82 11.61 13.35
CA GLN A 58 -1.57 11.70 14.08
C GLN A 58 -0.52 12.50 13.30
N ASN A 59 -0.32 12.18 12.02
CA ASN A 59 0.66 12.88 11.18
C ASN A 59 0.35 14.38 11.06
N ILE A 60 -0.93 14.75 10.91
CA ILE A 60 -1.34 16.17 10.88
C ILE A 60 -0.99 16.85 12.20
N ARG A 61 -1.29 16.21 13.34
CA ARG A 61 -0.98 16.76 14.67
C ARG A 61 0.53 16.97 14.84
N ASP A 62 1.34 16.00 14.42
CA ASP A 62 2.80 16.07 14.52
C ASP A 62 3.37 17.19 13.65
N THR A 63 2.92 17.31 12.40
CA THR A 63 3.34 18.39 11.49
C THR A 63 2.96 19.77 12.04
N VAL A 64 1.75 19.95 12.58
CA VAL A 64 1.32 21.22 13.17
C VAL A 64 2.18 21.56 14.40
N ALA A 65 2.50 20.58 15.25
CA ALA A 65 3.34 20.78 16.42
C ALA A 65 4.78 21.20 16.03
N GLU A 66 5.35 20.56 15.01
CA GLU A 66 6.66 20.92 14.45
C GLU A 66 6.68 22.37 13.94
N MET A 67 5.70 22.74 13.12
CA MET A 67 5.58 24.11 12.59
C MET A 67 5.42 25.16 13.71
N ALA A 68 4.67 24.83 14.77
CA ALA A 68 4.49 25.73 15.91
C ALA A 68 5.77 25.89 16.74
N ALA A 69 6.61 24.84 16.82
CA ALA A 69 7.89 24.90 17.53
C ALA A 69 8.95 25.72 16.78
N GLU A 70 8.87 25.76 15.45
CA GLU A 70 9.78 26.51 14.58
C GLU A 70 9.35 27.98 14.36
N ALA A 71 8.14 28.35 14.78
CA ALA A 71 7.65 29.72 14.65
C ALA A 71 8.47 30.69 15.51
N PRO A 72 9.04 31.77 14.94
CA PRO A 72 9.72 32.79 15.72
C PRO A 72 8.72 33.49 16.66
N ARG A 73 9.17 33.79 17.89
CA ARG A 73 8.38 34.47 18.92
C ARG A 73 8.05 35.92 18.55
#